data_AF-A0A150WJS9-F1
#
_entry.id   AF-A0A150WJS9-F1
#
_cell.length_a   1.000
_cell.length_b   1.000
_cell.length_c   1.000
_cell.angle_alpha   90.00
_cell.angle_beta   90.00
_cell.angle_gamma   90.00
#
_symmetry.space_group_name_H-M   'P 1'
#
loop_
_entity.id
_entity.type
_entity.pdbx_description
1 polymer ?
#
loop_
_entity_poly.entity_id
_entity_poly.type
_entity_poly.pdbx_seq_one_letter_code
_entity_poly.pdbx_strand_id
1 'polypeptide(L)' 'MAKNKSPKISPEEAVQFLDDMRKLSHEVDEKTVAISIRIPENVLRAVKTKAKSENRKYQSVMIEYIRKGLKVP' A
#
# COMPACT_ATOMS: atom_id res chain seq x y z
N MET A 1 -25.11 4.60 4.74
CA MET A 1 -24.53 3.49 5.53
C MET A 1 -24.12 2.39 4.55
N ALA A 2 -22.83 2.30 4.19
CA ALA A 2 -22.36 1.23 3.32
C ALA A 2 -22.25 -0.06 4.15
N LYS A 3 -23.03 -1.09 3.80
CA LYS A 3 -22.90 -2.43 4.39
C LYS A 3 -21.53 -2.98 3.99
N ASN A 4 -20.57 -2.96 4.91
CA ASN A 4 -19.31 -3.70 4.76
C ASN A 4 -19.63 -5.20 4.81
N LYS A 5 -19.94 -5.80 3.66
CA LYS A 5 -19.70 -7.23 3.46
C LYS A 5 -18.19 -7.38 3.42
N SER A 6 -17.57 -7.76 4.52
CA SER A 6 -16.20 -8.26 4.51
C SER A 6 -16.16 -9.44 3.54
N PRO A 7 -15.48 -9.35 2.39
CA PRO A 7 -15.34 -10.51 1.52
C PRO A 7 -14.64 -11.59 2.34
N LYS A 8 -15.23 -12.78 2.38
CA LYS A 8 -14.59 -13.94 3.01
C LYS A 8 -13.38 -14.29 2.14
N ILE A 9 -12.18 -14.18 2.71
CA ILE A 9 -10.94 -14.59 2.05
C ILE A 9 -11.02 -16.10 1.81
N SER A 10 -10.77 -16.56 0.59
CA SER A 10 -10.70 -17.99 0.29
C SER A 10 -9.43 -18.62 0.87
N PRO A 11 -9.38 -19.93 1.11
CA PRO A 11 -8.14 -20.59 1.55
C PRO A 11 -6.95 -20.32 0.63
N GLU A 12 -7.19 -20.28 -0.68
CA GLU A 12 -6.16 -19.98 -1.70
C GLU A 12 -5.66 -18.54 -1.59
N GLU A 13 -6.57 -17.58 -1.41
CA GLU A 13 -6.22 -16.17 -1.18
C GLU A 13 -5.43 -15.98 0.11
N ALA A 14 -5.72 -16.76 1.16
CA ALA A 14 -4.98 -16.73 2.41
C ALA A 14 -3.55 -17.27 2.25
N VAL A 15 -3.36 -18.36 1.50
CA VAL A 15 -2.03 -18.90 1.18
C VAL A 15 -1.24 -17.88 0.36
N GLN A 16 -1.86 -17.31 -0.68
CA GLN A 16 -1.25 -16.27 -1.51
C GLN A 16 -0.81 -15.06 -0.68
N PHE A 17 -1.67 -14.61 0.23
CA PHE A 17 -1.34 -13.51 1.15
C PHE A 17 -0.09 -13.80 1.99
N LEU A 18 0.03 -15.01 2.55
CA LEU A 18 1.20 -15.40 3.34
C LEU A 18 2.50 -15.39 2.52
N ASP A 19 2.45 -15.86 1.28
CA ASP A 19 3.61 -15.84 0.39
C ASP A 19 3.98 -14.42 -0.04
N ASP A 20 2.99 -13.56 -0.31
CA ASP A 20 3.23 -12.15 -0.64
C ASP A 20 3.82 -11.38 0.55
N MET A 21 3.38 -11.67 1.77
CA MET A 21 3.96 -11.11 2.99
C MET A 21 5.42 -11.53 3.19
N ARG A 22 5.76 -12.79 2.88
CA ARG A 22 7.17 -13.25 2.88
C ARG A 22 8.00 -12.49 1.86
N LYS A 23 7.51 -12.35 0.61
CA LYS A 23 8.21 -11.58 -0.44
C LYS A 23 8.41 -10.12 -0.05
N LEU A 24 7.38 -9.49 0.53
CA LEU A 24 7.45 -8.12 1.03
C LEU A 24 8.52 -7.95 2.11
N SER A 25 8.68 -8.95 2.99
CA SER A 25 9.73 -8.94 4.02
C SER A 25 11.15 -9.05 3.44
N HIS A 26 11.30 -9.70 2.29
CA HIS A 26 12.57 -9.81 1.55
C HIS A 26 12.84 -8.63 0.60
N GLU A 27 11.97 -7.61 0.59
CA GLU A 27 12.08 -6.42 -0.27
C GLU A 27 12.22 -6.73 -1.77
N VAL A 28 11.66 -7.86 -2.21
CA VAL A 28 11.67 -8.26 -3.63
C VAL A 28 10.56 -7.52 -4.37
N ASP A 29 10.93 -6.65 -5.29
CA ASP A 29 9.99 -5.90 -6.12
C ASP A 29 9.49 -6.74 -7.31
N GLU A 30 8.18 -6.99 -7.35
CA GLU A 30 7.51 -7.55 -8.53
C GLU A 30 7.11 -6.46 -9.54
N LYS A 31 6.55 -6.87 -10.68
CA LYS A 31 6.06 -5.93 -11.70
C LYS A 31 5.02 -4.96 -11.11
N THR A 32 5.22 -3.67 -11.34
CA THR A 32 4.30 -2.62 -10.86
C THR A 32 2.97 -2.69 -11.60
N VAL A 33 1.87 -2.63 -10.84
CA VAL A 33 0.50 -2.58 -11.37
C VAL A 33 -0.13 -1.23 -11.04
N ALA A 34 -0.81 -0.62 -12.01
CA ALA A 34 -1.54 0.62 -11.79
C ALA A 34 -2.84 0.33 -11.04
N ILE A 35 -3.06 1.03 -9.92
CA ILE A 35 -4.27 0.93 -9.11
C ILE A 35 -4.92 2.31 -8.97
N SER A 36 -6.25 2.32 -8.91
CA SER A 36 -7.01 3.53 -8.60
C SER A 36 -7.32 3.55 -7.11
N ILE A 37 -6.85 4.60 -6.41
CA ILE A 37 -7.10 4.81 -4.98
C ILE A 37 -7.83 6.13 -4.80
N ARG A 38 -8.93 6.13 -4.05
CA ARG A 38 -9.54 7.36 -3.54
C ARG A 38 -8.85 7.76 -2.25
N ILE A 39 -8.29 8.96 -2.20
CA ILE A 39 -7.64 9.49 -1.00
C ILE A 39 -8.21 10.88 -0.65
N PRO A 40 -8.33 11.23 0.64
CA PRO A 40 -8.69 12.57 1.05
C PRO A 40 -7.70 13.62 0.54
N GLU A 41 -8.20 14.79 0.17
CA GLU A 41 -7.39 15.83 -0.47
C GLU A 41 -6.29 16.37 0.46
N ASN A 42 -6.61 16.53 1.74
CA ASN A 42 -5.65 16.96 2.77
C ASN A 42 -4.48 15.98 2.91
N VAL A 43 -4.75 14.67 2.82
CA VAL A 43 -3.73 13.62 2.86
C VAL A 43 -2.83 13.72 1.64
N LEU A 44 -3.40 13.84 0.43
CA LEU A 44 -2.59 13.99 -0.79
C LEU A 44 -1.68 15.23 -0.72
N ARG A 45 -2.21 16.35 -0.21
CA ARG A 45 -1.48 17.60 -0.07
C ARG A 45 -0.29 17.43 0.88
N ALA A 46 -0.51 16.82 2.05
CA ALA A 46 0.55 16.53 3.02
C ALA A 46 1.66 15.65 2.42
N VAL A 47 1.28 14.58 1.71
CA VAL A 47 2.24 13.68 1.06
C VAL A 47 3.04 14.39 -0.02
N LYS A 48 2.40 15.23 -0.86
CA LYS A 48 3.10 16.03 -1.87
C LYS A 48 4.09 17.01 -1.25
N THR A 49 3.70 17.71 -0.17
CA THR A 49 4.59 18.64 0.54
C THR A 49 5.80 17.92 1.12
N LYS A 50 5.60 16.75 1.74
CA LYS A 50 6.68 15.92 2.27
C LYS A 50 7.63 15.45 1.16
N ALA A 51 7.09 14.94 0.06
CA ALA A 51 7.88 14.52 -1.08
C ALA A 51 8.72 15.66 -1.67
N LYS A 52 8.14 16.88 -1.75
CA LYS A 52 8.85 18.08 -2.18
C LYS A 52 10.00 18.44 -1.24
N SER A 53 9.80 18.34 0.08
CA SER A 53 10.86 18.61 1.08
C SER A 53 12.03 17.63 1.01
N GLU A 54 11.79 16.41 0.52
CA GLU A 54 12.79 15.35 0.37
C GLU A 54 13.36 15.23 -1.04
N ASN A 55 12.93 16.11 -1.98
CA ASN A 55 13.27 16.01 -3.40
C ASN A 55 12.93 14.64 -4.04
N ARG A 56 11.79 14.07 -3.66
CA ARG A 56 11.29 12.75 -4.13
C ARG A 56 9.96 12.88 -4.85
N LYS A 57 9.62 11.87 -5.67
CA LYS A 57 8.28 11.75 -6.25
C LYS A 57 7.27 11.35 -5.16
N TYR A 58 6.09 11.96 -5.17
CA TYR A 58 5.06 11.68 -4.15
C TYR A 58 4.61 10.21 -4.17
N GLN A 59 4.64 9.55 -5.34
CA GLN A 59 4.32 8.13 -5.47
C GLN A 59 5.32 7.26 -4.70
N SER A 60 6.61 7.62 -4.70
CA SER A 60 7.63 6.90 -3.94
C SER A 60 7.40 7.01 -2.43
N VAL A 61 7.00 8.19 -1.95
CA VAL A 61 6.63 8.41 -0.55
C VAL A 61 5.36 7.63 -0.19
N MET A 62 4.36 7.58 -1.06
CA MET A 62 3.16 6.75 -0.88
C MET A 62 3.52 5.26 -0.73
N ILE A 63 4.36 4.73 -1.62
CA ILE A 63 4.78 3.32 -1.58
C ILE A 63 5.53 3.03 -0.27
N GLU A 64 6.41 3.93 0.16
CA GLU A 64 7.14 3.79 1.43
C GLU A 64 6.19 3.71 2.62
N TYR A 65 5.17 4.58 2.68
CA TYR A 65 4.18 4.55 3.75
C TYR A 65 3.33 3.29 3.74
N ILE A 66 2.95 2.80 2.56
CA ILE A 66 2.23 1.53 2.42
C ILE A 66 3.10 0.38 2.93
N ARG A 67 4.36 0.29 2.50
CA ARG A 67 5.31 -0.74 2.99
C ARG A 67 5.48 -0.69 4.50
N LYS A 68 5.67 0.51 5.06
CA LYS A 68 5.82 0.70 6.51
C LYS A 68 4.56 0.27 7.27
N GLY A 69 3.37 0.59 6.74
CA GLY A 69 2.10 0.19 7.35
C GLY A 69 1.85 -1.33 7.29
N LEU A 70 2.34 -2.01 6.25
CA LEU A 70 2.22 -3.46 6.10
C LEU A 70 3.29 -4.25 6.87
N LYS A 71 4.42 -3.63 7.21
CA LYS A 71 5.53 -4.26 7.98
C LYS A 71 5.28 -4.30 9.51
N VAL A 72 4.11 -3.88 10.00
CA VAL A 72 3.78 -3.90 11.44
C VAL A 72 3.43 -5.35 11.86
N PRO A 73 4.00 -5.87 12.97
CA PRO A 73 3.80 -7.24 13.45
C PRO A 73 2.37 -7.56 13.88
#